data_AF-A0A419A231-F1
#
_entry.id   AF-A0A419A231-F1
#
_cell.length_a   1.000
_cell.length_b   1.000
_cell.length_c   1.000
_cell.angle_alpha   90.00
_cell.angle_beta   90.00
_cell.angle_gamma   90.00
#
_symmetry.space_group_name_H-M   'P 1'
#
loop_
_entity.id
_entity.type
_entity.pdbx_description
1 polymer ?
#
loop_
_entity_poly.entity_id
_entity_poly.type
_entity_poly.pdbx_seq_one_letter_code
_entity_poly.pdbx_strand_id
1 'polypeptide(L)'
;METSMTLTFLDTAKVMASVDRMPDEQMAVLLRRLRLFDAKGLVPVHRQDIGRREGRLDLVGACMARLYSELLDFGLDAETLRGLRTKLDLNDIDKSQTHLATAIDAIRSGGEVTLYVELWQQSDPWKKGLSFRLHGHRAKNTRAANAVKLHEQMKGLKVRLLLPISLNRLLGDFISAFAAADTGA
;
A
#
# COMPACT_ATOMS: atom_id res chain seq x y z
N MET A 1 -20.94 15.78 -0.61
CA MET A 1 -19.51 15.60 -0.94
C MET A 1 -18.79 15.46 0.39
N GLU A 2 -18.40 14.25 0.77
CA GLU A 2 -17.52 14.05 1.93
C GLU A 2 -16.16 14.63 1.56
N THR A 3 -15.67 15.59 2.34
CA THR A 3 -14.33 16.11 2.19
C THR A 3 -13.37 14.97 2.48
N SER A 4 -12.64 14.48 1.47
CA SER A 4 -11.62 13.45 1.70
C SER A 4 -10.59 13.98 2.68
N MET A 5 -10.51 13.35 3.85
CA MET A 5 -9.60 13.70 4.95
C MET A 5 -8.15 13.52 4.49
N THR A 6 -7.30 14.53 4.69
CA THR A 6 -5.91 14.50 4.20
C THR A 6 -4.92 15.10 5.21
N LEU A 7 -3.84 14.37 5.49
CA LEU A 7 -2.72 14.83 6.32
C LEU A 7 -1.53 15.25 5.46
N THR A 8 -0.69 16.16 5.97
CA THR A 8 0.58 16.50 5.32
C THR A 8 1.54 15.31 5.35
N PHE A 9 2.60 15.34 4.52
CA PHE A 9 3.67 14.34 4.63
C PHE A 9 4.34 14.36 6.01
N LEU A 10 4.49 15.53 6.64
CA LEU A 10 5.07 15.63 7.97
C LEU A 10 4.18 14.93 9.00
N ASP A 11 2.88 15.19 8.99
CA ASP A 11 1.96 14.59 9.95
C ASP A 11 1.77 13.10 9.70
N THR A 12 1.76 12.67 8.44
CA THR A 12 1.77 11.24 8.09
C THR A 12 3.03 10.55 8.63
N ALA A 13 4.22 11.17 8.49
CA ALA A 13 5.46 10.63 9.05
C ALA A 13 5.42 10.54 10.58
N LYS A 14 4.82 11.53 11.27
CA LYS A 14 4.63 11.49 12.72
C LYS A 14 3.74 10.32 13.14
N VAL A 15 2.64 10.07 12.42
CA VAL A 15 1.76 8.93 12.69
C VAL A 15 2.52 7.62 12.51
N MET A 16 3.29 7.47 11.42
CA MET A 16 4.13 6.28 11.19
C MET A 16 5.14 6.07 12.33
N ALA A 17 5.91 7.11 12.68
CA ALA A 17 6.91 7.03 13.74
C ALA A 17 6.31 6.70 15.11
N SER A 18 5.13 7.25 15.42
CA SER A 18 4.42 6.96 16.68
C SER A 18 4.02 5.49 16.78
N VAL A 19 3.42 4.94 15.71
CA VAL A 19 3.01 3.53 15.64
C VAL A 19 4.23 2.60 15.72
N ASP A 20 5.29 2.94 15.00
CA ASP A 20 6.53 2.15 14.95
C ASP A 20 7.45 2.39 16.16
N ARG A 21 7.06 3.28 17.08
CA ARG A 21 7.84 3.72 18.25
C ARG A 21 9.26 4.17 17.86
N MET A 22 9.38 4.84 16.72
CA MET A 22 10.65 5.33 16.19
C MET A 22 11.11 6.59 16.93
N PRO A 23 12.42 6.73 17.20
CA PRO A 23 12.98 7.98 17.73
C PRO A 23 12.78 9.15 16.75
N ASP A 24 12.63 10.37 17.28
CA ASP A 24 12.41 11.60 16.50
C ASP A 24 13.50 11.85 15.43
N GLU A 25 14.73 11.42 15.71
CA GLU A 25 15.87 11.52 14.79
C GLU A 25 15.63 10.77 13.46
N GLN A 26 14.83 9.70 13.50
CA GLN A 26 14.52 8.89 12.32
C GLN A 26 13.32 9.44 11.52
N MET A 27 12.62 10.46 12.03
CA MET A 27 11.51 11.12 11.33
C MET A 27 11.94 11.66 9.96
N ALA A 28 13.17 12.17 9.87
CA ALA A 28 13.73 12.67 8.63
C ALA A 28 13.84 11.58 7.54
N VAL A 29 14.03 10.32 7.93
CA VAL A 29 14.08 9.18 7.00
C VAL A 29 12.70 8.91 6.43
N LEU A 30 11.65 8.87 7.28
CA LEU A 30 10.28 8.67 6.84
C LEU A 30 9.82 9.80 5.91
N LEU A 31 10.13 11.06 6.26
CA LEU A 31 9.79 12.20 5.42
C LEU A 31 10.48 12.13 4.05
N ARG A 32 11.74 11.69 3.99
CA ARG A 32 12.46 11.45 2.73
C ARG A 32 11.81 10.32 1.93
N ARG A 33 11.36 9.23 2.57
CA ARG A 33 10.64 8.13 1.91
C ARG A 33 9.32 8.60 1.30
N LEU A 34 8.50 9.36 2.04
CA LEU A 34 7.25 9.92 1.51
C LEU A 34 7.48 10.81 0.28
N ARG A 35 8.50 11.68 0.33
CA ARG A 35 8.89 12.51 -0.82
C ARG A 35 9.40 11.68 -2.00
N LEU A 36 10.14 10.60 -1.74
CA LEU A 36 10.57 9.66 -2.78
C LEU A 36 9.36 8.99 -3.44
N PHE A 37 8.37 8.57 -2.64
CA PHE A 37 7.15 7.96 -3.15
C PHE A 37 6.34 8.93 -4.02
N ASP A 38 6.19 10.19 -3.60
CA ASP A 38 5.59 11.24 -4.43
C ASP A 38 6.36 11.43 -5.75
N ALA A 39 7.68 11.64 -5.67
CA ALA A 39 8.52 11.87 -6.84
C ALA A 39 8.52 10.69 -7.84
N LYS A 40 8.31 9.46 -7.35
CA LYS A 40 8.21 8.25 -8.18
C LYS A 40 6.78 7.94 -8.63
N GLY A 41 5.80 8.73 -8.21
CA GLY A 41 4.38 8.48 -8.43
C GLY A 41 3.98 7.12 -7.87
N LEU A 42 4.38 6.80 -6.65
CA LEU A 42 4.02 5.55 -5.98
C LEU A 42 2.75 5.71 -5.15
N VAL A 43 2.47 6.90 -4.62
CA VAL A 43 1.30 7.18 -3.80
C VAL A 43 0.44 8.30 -4.40
N PRO A 44 -0.89 8.29 -4.23
CA PRO A 44 -1.75 9.39 -4.63
C PRO A 44 -1.54 10.58 -3.69
N VAL A 45 -1.13 11.73 -4.23
CA VAL A 45 -0.83 12.95 -3.47
C VAL A 45 -1.77 14.07 -3.88
N HIS A 46 -2.42 14.69 -2.90
CA HIS A 46 -3.17 15.92 -3.08
C HIS A 46 -2.23 17.12 -2.92
N ARG A 47 -2.26 18.05 -3.88
CA ARG A 47 -1.55 19.33 -3.79
C ARG A 47 -2.59 20.45 -3.76
N GLN A 48 -2.52 21.31 -2.74
CA GLN A 48 -3.32 22.53 -2.71
C GLN A 48 -2.54 23.66 -3.40
N ASP A 49 -3.24 24.58 -4.06
CA ASP A 49 -2.65 25.71 -4.82
C ASP A 49 -2.12 26.84 -3.93
N ILE A 50 -1.91 26.61 -2.63
CA ILE A 50 -1.59 27.65 -1.66
C ILE A 50 -0.09 27.66 -1.37
N GLY A 51 0.73 28.28 -2.23
CA GLY A 51 2.10 28.79 -1.96
C GLY A 51 3.21 27.80 -1.55
N ARG A 52 2.94 26.87 -0.62
CA ARG A 52 3.76 25.69 -0.28
C ARG A 52 3.16 24.48 -0.98
N ARG A 53 3.90 23.91 -1.93
CA ARG A 53 3.58 22.61 -2.57
C ARG A 53 3.81 21.45 -1.58
N GLU A 54 3.18 21.51 -0.42
CA GLU A 54 3.23 20.43 0.56
C GLU A 54 2.28 19.32 0.10
N GLY A 55 2.85 18.13 -0.11
CA GLY A 55 2.06 16.96 -0.47
C GLY A 55 1.21 16.51 0.71
N ARG A 56 -0.06 16.21 0.41
CA ARG A 56 -1.00 15.64 1.37
C ARG A 56 -1.47 14.27 0.93
N LEU A 57 -1.66 13.36 1.87
CA LEU A 57 -2.13 12.00 1.65
C LEU A 57 -3.48 11.82 2.32
N ASP A 58 -4.41 11.16 1.63
CA ASP A 58 -5.59 10.59 2.25
C ASP A 58 -5.23 9.27 2.97
N LEU A 59 -6.18 8.67 3.67
CA LEU A 59 -5.94 7.42 4.41
C LEU A 59 -5.40 6.30 3.49
N VAL A 60 -5.90 6.21 2.25
CA VAL A 60 -5.47 5.19 1.29
C VAL A 60 -4.02 5.41 0.87
N GLY A 61 -3.65 6.64 0.49
CA GLY A 61 -2.29 7.01 0.13
C GLY A 61 -1.32 6.86 1.29
N ALA A 62 -1.76 7.16 2.52
CA ALA A 62 -0.96 6.99 3.72
C ALA A 62 -0.72 5.49 4.05
N CYS A 63 -1.75 4.65 3.95
CA CYS A 63 -1.61 3.20 4.11
C CYS A 63 -0.70 2.60 3.03
N MET A 64 -0.81 3.09 1.79
CA MET A 64 0.06 2.69 0.69
C MET A 64 1.53 3.06 0.97
N ALA A 65 1.77 4.27 1.49
CA ALA A 65 3.10 4.70 1.91
C ALA A 65 3.68 3.83 3.03
N ARG A 66 2.88 3.49 4.06
CA ARG A 66 3.33 2.61 5.16
C ARG A 66 3.68 1.22 4.65
N LEU A 67 2.84 0.65 3.79
CA LEU A 67 3.10 -0.64 3.14
C LEU A 67 4.39 -0.61 2.31
N TYR A 68 4.61 0.43 1.51
CA TYR A 68 5.81 0.54 0.69
C TYR A 68 7.07 0.79 1.49
N SER A 69 6.97 1.51 2.61
CA SER A 69 8.08 1.64 3.55
C SER A 69 8.50 0.26 4.07
N GLU A 70 7.54 -0.56 4.50
CA GLU A 70 7.81 -1.92 4.97
C GLU A 70 8.45 -2.80 3.88
N LEU A 71 7.93 -2.71 2.65
CA LEU A 71 8.46 -3.49 1.53
C LEU A 71 9.87 -3.04 1.10
N LEU A 72 10.19 -1.74 1.20
CA LEU A 72 11.56 -1.27 1.02
C LEU A 72 12.50 -1.86 2.08
N ASP A 73 12.05 -1.96 3.33
CA ASP A 73 12.83 -2.55 4.42
C ASP A 73 13.06 -4.06 4.19
N PHE A 74 12.14 -4.74 3.49
CA PHE A 74 12.33 -6.10 2.98
C PHE A 74 13.18 -6.19 1.70
N GLY A 75 13.68 -5.07 1.17
CA GLY A 75 14.59 -5.03 0.02
C GLY A 75 13.92 -4.96 -1.35
N LEU A 76 12.61 -4.65 -1.44
CA LEU A 76 11.95 -4.43 -2.72
C LEU A 76 12.27 -3.04 -3.25
N ASP A 77 12.70 -2.95 -4.51
CA ASP A 77 13.01 -1.67 -5.14
C ASP A 77 11.77 -0.87 -5.59
N ALA A 78 11.98 0.40 -5.96
CA ALA A 78 10.90 1.28 -6.40
C ALA A 78 10.20 0.83 -7.69
N GLU A 79 10.86 0.07 -8.56
CA GLU A 79 10.26 -0.46 -9.78
C GLU A 79 9.27 -1.59 -9.47
N THR A 80 9.67 -2.49 -8.58
CA THR A 80 8.85 -3.53 -8.01
C THR A 80 7.61 -2.95 -7.33
N LEU A 81 7.79 -1.89 -6.52
CA LEU A 81 6.69 -1.19 -5.86
C LEU A 81 5.75 -0.51 -6.86
N ARG A 82 6.24 -0.03 -8.00
CA ARG A 82 5.38 0.47 -9.08
C ARG A 82 4.54 -0.64 -9.71
N GLY A 83 5.11 -1.85 -9.84
CA GLY A 83 4.37 -3.05 -10.25
C GLY A 83 3.27 -3.43 -9.25
N LEU A 84 3.56 -3.34 -7.94
CA LEU A 84 2.57 -3.53 -6.88
C LEU A 84 1.47 -2.46 -6.94
N ARG A 85 1.85 -1.17 -7.03
CA ARG A 85 0.90 -0.07 -7.19
C ARG A 85 -0.05 -0.35 -8.33
N THR A 86 0.51 -0.67 -9.50
CA THR A 86 -0.25 -1.02 -10.68
C THR A 86 -1.21 -2.17 -10.39
N LYS A 87 -0.87 -3.20 -9.61
CA LYS A 87 -1.81 -4.27 -9.23
C LYS A 87 -2.85 -3.89 -8.17
N LEU A 88 -2.50 -3.00 -7.24
CA LEU A 88 -3.43 -2.48 -6.24
C LEU A 88 -4.42 -1.46 -6.85
N ASP A 89 -3.99 -0.76 -7.91
CA ASP A 89 -4.73 0.24 -8.67
C ASP A 89 -5.42 -0.33 -9.94
N LEU A 90 -4.94 -1.45 -10.51
CA LEU A 90 -5.54 -2.11 -11.69
C LEU A 90 -6.79 -2.88 -11.28
N ASN A 91 -7.93 -2.20 -11.32
CA ASN A 91 -9.13 -2.73 -11.98
C ASN A 91 -10.31 -1.74 -12.03
N ASP A 92 -10.10 -0.44 -11.89
CA ASP A 92 -11.22 0.52 -12.02
C ASP A 92 -10.89 1.66 -12.99
N ILE A 93 -11.35 1.50 -14.25
CA ILE A 93 -11.46 2.59 -15.22
C ILE A 93 -12.50 3.62 -14.72
N ASP A 94 -13.43 3.21 -13.83
CA ASP A 94 -14.53 4.03 -13.33
C ASP A 94 -14.27 4.67 -11.94
N LYS A 95 -13.04 4.59 -11.41
CA LYS A 95 -12.56 5.37 -10.24
C LYS A 95 -13.50 5.39 -9.02
N SER A 96 -14.05 4.25 -8.60
CA SER A 96 -14.87 4.23 -7.38
C SER A 96 -14.12 3.69 -6.16
N GLN A 97 -13.38 2.58 -6.25
CA GLN A 97 -12.63 2.02 -5.10
C GLN A 97 -11.42 1.17 -5.50
N THR A 98 -10.25 1.41 -4.88
CA THR A 98 -9.04 0.59 -5.07
C THR A 98 -9.10 -0.72 -4.27
N HIS A 99 -8.35 -1.75 -4.68
CA HIS A 99 -8.25 -2.99 -3.89
C HIS A 99 -7.68 -2.72 -2.49
N LEU A 100 -6.77 -1.75 -2.36
CA LEU A 100 -6.23 -1.33 -1.07
C LEU A 100 -7.30 -0.63 -0.22
N ALA A 101 -8.16 0.22 -0.80
CA ALA A 101 -9.28 0.82 -0.07
C ALA A 101 -10.22 -0.25 0.49
N THR A 102 -10.55 -1.28 -0.31
CA THR A 102 -11.37 -2.41 0.16
C THR A 102 -10.67 -3.21 1.28
N ALA A 103 -9.36 -3.37 1.21
CA ALA A 103 -8.58 -4.01 2.26
C ALA A 103 -8.59 -3.18 3.56
N ILE A 104 -8.45 -1.86 3.47
CA ILE A 104 -8.53 -0.94 4.61
C ILE A 104 -9.91 -1.03 5.28
N ASP A 105 -10.99 -1.03 4.50
CA ASP A 105 -12.36 -1.18 5.04
C ASP A 105 -12.56 -2.53 5.74
N ALA A 106 -12.00 -3.61 5.16
CA ALA A 106 -12.03 -4.93 5.78
C ALA A 106 -11.27 -4.94 7.12
N ILE A 107 -10.09 -4.34 7.19
CA ILE A 107 -9.29 -4.22 8.43
C ILE A 107 -10.07 -3.42 9.48
N ARG A 108 -10.68 -2.28 9.11
CA ARG A 108 -11.51 -1.46 10.02
C ARG A 108 -12.70 -2.23 10.57
N SER A 109 -13.23 -3.17 9.81
CA SER A 109 -14.35 -4.03 10.19
C SER A 109 -13.92 -5.28 10.97
N GLY A 110 -12.63 -5.40 11.33
CA GLY A 110 -12.09 -6.55 12.04
C GLY A 110 -11.78 -7.77 11.16
N GLY A 111 -11.82 -7.64 9.84
CA GLY A 111 -11.49 -8.70 8.90
C GLY A 111 -9.98 -8.87 8.74
N GLU A 112 -9.51 -10.12 8.64
CA GLU A 112 -8.10 -10.44 8.43
C GLU A 112 -7.72 -10.33 6.94
N VAL A 113 -6.73 -9.51 6.62
CA VAL A 113 -6.20 -9.28 5.28
C VAL A 113 -4.70 -9.55 5.26
N THR A 114 -4.26 -10.35 4.30
CA THR A 114 -2.85 -10.70 4.09
C THR A 114 -2.42 -10.33 2.68
N LEU A 115 -1.29 -9.64 2.56
CA LEU A 115 -0.59 -9.46 1.28
C LEU A 115 0.44 -10.57 1.13
N TYR A 116 0.33 -11.32 0.04
CA TYR A 116 1.34 -12.27 -0.40
C TYR A 116 2.22 -11.62 -1.46
N VAL A 117 3.53 -11.57 -1.21
CA VAL A 117 4.54 -11.28 -2.21
C VAL A 117 5.09 -12.62 -2.71
N GLU A 118 4.85 -12.90 -3.99
CA GLU A 118 5.16 -14.18 -4.61
C GLU A 118 6.28 -13.98 -5.64
N LEU A 119 7.35 -14.77 -5.52
CA LEU A 119 8.44 -14.81 -6.51
C LEU A 119 8.23 -16.00 -7.44
N TRP A 120 8.28 -15.71 -8.74
CA TRP A 120 8.05 -16.66 -9.80
C TRP A 120 9.34 -16.80 -10.57
N GLN A 121 9.86 -18.02 -10.65
CA GLN A 121 10.95 -18.31 -11.57
C GLN A 121 10.33 -18.56 -12.95
N GLN A 122 10.68 -17.74 -13.94
CA GLN A 122 10.28 -18.01 -15.32
C GLN A 122 11.11 -19.18 -15.88
N SER A 123 10.68 -19.73 -17.01
CA SER A 123 11.43 -20.76 -17.75
C SER A 123 12.85 -20.31 -18.11
N ASP A 124 13.04 -19.00 -18.31
CA ASP A 124 14.35 -18.37 -18.33
C ASP A 124 14.85 -18.15 -16.88
N PRO A 125 15.93 -18.83 -16.45
CA PRO A 125 16.45 -18.75 -15.08
C PRO A 125 16.98 -17.37 -14.71
N TRP A 126 17.24 -16.50 -15.69
CA TRP A 126 17.66 -15.12 -15.47
C TRP A 126 16.49 -14.15 -15.31
N LYS A 127 15.27 -14.57 -15.66
CA LYS A 127 14.05 -13.77 -15.50
C LYS A 127 13.27 -14.21 -14.27
N LYS A 128 13.27 -13.32 -13.27
CA LYS A 128 12.43 -13.46 -12.07
C LYS A 128 11.19 -12.59 -12.26
N GLY A 129 10.03 -13.18 -12.06
CA GLY A 129 8.75 -12.46 -12.01
C GLY A 129 8.34 -12.24 -10.56
N LEU A 130 7.79 -11.06 -10.26
CA LEU A 130 7.16 -10.75 -8.98
C LEU A 130 5.65 -10.67 -9.17
N SER A 131 4.91 -11.34 -8.29
CA SER A 131 3.46 -11.19 -8.21
C SER A 131 3.02 -10.84 -6.80
N PHE A 132 1.86 -10.21 -6.73
CA PHE A 132 1.27 -9.72 -5.50
C PHE A 132 -0.17 -10.20 -5.44
N ARG A 133 -0.60 -10.68 -4.28
CA ARG A 133 -1.96 -11.17 -4.07
C ARG A 133 -2.46 -10.73 -2.70
N LEU A 134 -3.61 -10.08 -2.69
CA LEU A 134 -4.35 -9.79 -1.46
C LEU A 134 -5.33 -10.92 -1.17
N HIS A 135 -5.32 -11.43 0.06
CA HIS A 135 -6.23 -12.44 0.56
C HIS A 135 -6.98 -11.91 1.78
N GLY A 136 -8.21 -12.38 1.98
CA GLY A 136 -9.01 -12.02 3.16
C GLY A 136 -9.95 -10.82 2.98
N HIS A 137 -9.94 -10.17 1.82
CA HIS A 137 -10.95 -9.17 1.45
C HIS A 137 -11.97 -9.76 0.47
N ARG A 138 -13.28 -9.57 0.72
CA ARG A 138 -14.33 -9.91 -0.25
C ARG A 138 -14.25 -8.93 -1.41
N ALA A 139 -13.52 -9.27 -2.45
CA ALA A 139 -13.59 -8.54 -3.71
C ALA A 139 -15.04 -8.56 -4.20
N LYS A 140 -15.70 -7.39 -4.27
CA LYS A 140 -17.12 -7.29 -4.65
C LYS A 140 -17.43 -7.66 -6.12
N ASN A 141 -16.44 -8.05 -6.93
CA ASN A 141 -16.61 -8.22 -8.36
C ASN A 141 -16.13 -9.58 -8.90
N THR A 142 -16.92 -10.09 -9.86
CA THR A 142 -16.78 -11.31 -10.68
C THR A 142 -15.42 -11.46 -11.40
N ARG A 143 -14.57 -10.43 -11.40
CA ARG A 143 -13.19 -10.45 -11.93
C ARG A 143 -12.15 -11.07 -10.99
N ALA A 144 -12.48 -11.27 -9.71
CA ALA A 144 -11.68 -12.13 -8.82
C ALA A 144 -11.54 -13.55 -9.39
N ALA A 145 -12.55 -14.04 -10.12
CA ALA A 145 -12.49 -15.31 -10.84
C ALA A 145 -11.47 -15.30 -11.99
N ASN A 146 -11.18 -14.15 -12.62
CA ASN A 146 -10.14 -14.03 -13.66
C ASN A 146 -8.73 -13.99 -13.07
N ALA A 147 -8.54 -13.33 -11.92
CA ALA A 147 -7.26 -13.38 -11.20
C ALA A 147 -6.97 -14.78 -10.65
N VAL A 148 -8.00 -15.47 -10.15
CA VAL A 148 -7.93 -16.89 -9.80
C VAL A 148 -7.64 -17.75 -11.04
N LYS A 149 -8.33 -17.55 -12.17
CA LYS A 149 -8.05 -18.26 -13.44
C LYS A 149 -6.63 -18.02 -13.96
N LEU A 150 -6.13 -16.78 -13.90
CA LEU A 150 -4.76 -16.46 -14.30
C LEU A 150 -3.76 -17.19 -13.38
N HIS A 151 -4.05 -17.25 -12.07
CA HIS A 151 -3.26 -18.00 -11.11
C HIS A 151 -3.31 -19.52 -11.36
N GLU A 152 -4.47 -20.06 -11.74
CA GLU A 152 -4.62 -21.44 -12.19
C GLU A 152 -3.87 -21.73 -13.49
N GLN A 153 -3.82 -20.77 -14.43
CA GLN A 153 -3.01 -20.86 -15.66
C GLN A 153 -1.51 -20.82 -15.39
N MET A 154 -1.09 -20.31 -14.22
CA MET A 154 0.31 -20.34 -13.81
C MET A 154 0.67 -21.56 -12.93
N LYS A 155 -0.26 -22.49 -12.69
CA LYS A 155 0.00 -23.82 -12.08
C LYS A 155 0.92 -24.63 -13.00
N GLY A 156 2.23 -24.48 -12.82
CA GLY A 156 3.27 -25.12 -13.63
C GLY A 156 4.62 -24.41 -13.54
N LEU A 157 4.60 -23.11 -13.18
CA LEU A 157 5.81 -22.39 -12.77
C LEU A 157 6.12 -22.72 -11.31
N LYS A 158 7.39 -22.99 -10.99
CA LYS A 158 7.82 -23.17 -9.59
C LYS A 158 7.67 -21.83 -8.86
N VAL A 159 6.51 -21.63 -8.22
CA VAL A 159 6.27 -20.50 -7.31
C VAL A 159 7.13 -20.72 -6.08
N ARG A 160 8.16 -19.89 -5.91
CA ARG A 160 8.85 -19.78 -4.62
C ARG A 160 8.14 -18.69 -3.84
N LEU A 161 7.05 -19.08 -3.16
CA LEU A 161 6.29 -18.19 -2.29
C LEU A 161 7.22 -17.72 -1.16
N LEU A 162 7.35 -16.40 -0.94
CA LEU A 162 8.47 -15.89 -0.13
C LEU A 162 8.07 -14.98 1.07
N LEU A 163 6.97 -14.23 1.03
CA LEU A 163 6.67 -13.32 2.15
C LEU A 163 5.17 -13.07 2.36
N PRO A 164 4.56 -13.66 3.41
CA PRO A 164 3.22 -13.27 3.87
C PRO A 164 3.31 -12.06 4.81
N ILE A 165 2.59 -10.99 4.48
CA ILE A 165 2.51 -9.77 5.31
C ILE A 165 1.07 -9.62 5.80
N SER A 166 0.88 -9.73 7.11
CA SER A 166 -0.42 -9.43 7.74
C SER A 166 -0.67 -7.93 7.69
N LEU A 167 -1.62 -7.50 6.86
CA LEU A 167 -1.96 -6.08 6.74
C LEU A 167 -2.68 -5.57 7.99
N ASN A 168 -3.37 -6.42 8.74
CA ASN A 168 -3.94 -6.05 10.03
C ASN A 168 -2.87 -5.62 11.02
N ARG A 169 -1.78 -6.40 11.13
CA ARG A 169 -0.67 -6.07 12.02
C ARG A 169 0.08 -4.83 11.55
N LEU A 170 0.25 -4.67 10.23
CA LEU A 170 0.99 -3.56 9.66
C LEU A 170 0.20 -2.24 9.67
N LEU A 171 -1.10 -2.29 9.38
CA LEU A 171 -1.93 -1.11 9.11
C LEU A 171 -2.99 -0.85 10.19
N GLY A 172 -3.34 -1.80 11.06
CA GLY A 172 -4.45 -1.66 12.01
C GLY A 172 -4.28 -0.48 12.97
N ASP A 173 -3.16 -0.46 13.70
CA ASP A 173 -2.82 0.63 14.63
C ASP A 173 -2.60 1.94 13.87
N PHE A 174 -2.01 1.85 12.67
CA PHE A 174 -1.77 3.01 11.80
C PHE A 174 -3.06 3.68 11.32
N ILE A 175 -4.05 2.91 10.86
CA ILE A 175 -5.36 3.42 10.42
C ILE A 175 -6.04 4.17 11.56
N SER A 176 -5.99 3.60 12.77
CA SER A 176 -6.60 4.20 13.96
C SER A 176 -5.88 5.50 14.36
N ALA A 177 -4.55 5.50 14.35
CA ALA A 177 -3.74 6.67 14.67
C ALA A 177 -3.88 7.79 13.63
N PHE A 178 -3.97 7.45 12.33
CA PHE A 178 -4.20 8.40 11.26
C PHE A 178 -5.55 9.11 11.40
N ALA A 179 -6.61 8.35 11.71
CA ALA A 179 -7.94 8.90 11.95
C ALA A 179 -7.97 9.83 13.18
N ALA A 180 -7.25 9.50 14.25
CA ALA A 180 -7.17 10.34 15.44
C ALA A 180 -6.40 11.66 15.18
N ALA A 181 -5.29 11.59 14.43
CA ALA A 181 -4.47 12.76 14.09
C ALA A 181 -5.24 13.79 13.24
N ASP A 182 -6.18 13.33 12.42
CA ASP A 182 -7.06 14.19 11.62
C ASP A 182 -8.10 14.94 12.47
N THR A 183 -8.63 14.30 13.53
CA THR A 183 -9.61 14.95 14.44
C THR A 183 -9.00 15.96 15.42
N GLY A 184 -7.67 15.98 15.57
CA GLY A 184 -6.94 16.81 16.53
C GLY A 184 -6.18 18.00 15.92
N ALA A 185 -6.35 18.27 14.63
CA ALA A 185 -5.76 19.40 13.89
C ALA A 185 -6.81 20.46 13.54
#